data_AF-A0AB35XC56-F1
#
_entry.id   AF-A0AB35XC56-F1
#
_cell.length_a   1.000
_cell.length_b   1.000
_cell.length_c   1.000
_cell.angle_alpha   90.00
_cell.angle_beta   90.00
_cell.angle_gamma   90.00
#
_symmetry.space_group_name_H-M   'P 1'
#
loop_
_entity.id
_entity.type
_entity.pdbx_description
1 polymer ?
#
loop_
_entity_poly.entity_id
_entity_poly.type
_entity_poly.pdbx_seq_one_letter_code
_entity_poly.pdbx_strand_id
1 'polypeptide(L)'
;MKLEQQLKRLSLSGLAAAILLLVVPQEAFAMHIMEGFLPPMWALAWWLLFLPCLWYGLVRLRRIVQEDSNQKVLLALCGAFIFVLSALKIPSVTGSCSHPTGVGLAVILFGPGVVAILGAIVLLFQALLLAHGGLTTLGANGMSMAVIGPIVGYLVWKMACKAGFRRDVSVFLCAMLADLATYFVTSLQLGVAFPDPQAGFVGSSLKFMGIFCLTQVPIAIAEGLLTVMIYDQLTKRQLIATEGR
;
A
#
# COMPACT_ATOMS: atom_id res chain seq x y z
N MET A 1 52.36 9.12 -8.47
CA MET A 1 52.06 8.05 -9.44
C MET A 1 51.16 6.93 -8.90
N LYS A 2 51.54 6.15 -7.87
CA LYS A 2 50.71 5.02 -7.38
C LYS A 2 49.34 5.43 -6.82
N LEU A 3 49.26 6.56 -6.10
CA LEU A 3 48.02 7.06 -5.49
C LEU A 3 47.00 7.55 -6.52
N GLU A 4 47.45 8.25 -7.57
CA GLU A 4 46.58 8.72 -8.65
C GLU A 4 46.02 7.58 -9.49
N GLN A 5 46.80 6.51 -9.71
CA GLN A 5 46.31 5.30 -10.37
C GLN A 5 45.27 4.55 -9.53
N GLN A 6 45.41 4.54 -8.20
CA GLN A 6 44.39 3.99 -7.31
C GLN A 6 43.11 4.82 -7.29
N LEU A 7 43.22 6.15 -7.22
CA LEU A 7 42.08 7.08 -7.29
C LEU A 7 41.32 6.96 -8.61
N LYS A 8 42.02 6.85 -9.75
CA LYS A 8 41.38 6.63 -11.05
C LYS A 8 40.70 5.27 -11.15
N ARG A 9 41.29 4.19 -10.61
CA ARG A 9 40.64 2.88 -10.53
C ARG A 9 39.40 2.89 -9.64
N LEU A 10 39.43 3.58 -8.50
CA LEU A 10 38.30 3.72 -7.58
C LEU A 10 37.15 4.52 -8.20
N SER A 11 37.49 5.59 -8.91
CA SER A 11 36.54 6.41 -9.67
C SER A 11 35.92 5.61 -10.81
N LEU A 12 36.72 4.87 -11.58
CA LEU A 12 36.23 4.04 -12.69
C LEU A 12 35.37 2.87 -12.19
N SER A 13 35.74 2.24 -11.08
CA SER A 13 34.93 1.18 -10.45
C SER A 13 33.65 1.73 -9.84
N GLY A 14 33.69 2.94 -9.27
CA GLY A 14 32.50 3.63 -8.78
C GLY A 14 31.54 4.02 -9.91
N LEU A 15 32.08 4.46 -11.05
CA LEU A 15 31.30 4.79 -12.24
C LEU A 15 30.75 3.52 -12.91
N ALA A 16 31.52 2.44 -12.97
CA ALA A 16 31.06 1.14 -13.44
C ALA A 16 29.98 0.55 -12.52
N ALA A 17 30.11 0.70 -11.19
CA ALA A 17 29.07 0.30 -10.24
C ALA A 17 27.81 1.18 -10.36
N ALA A 18 27.94 2.48 -10.61
CA ALA A 18 26.82 3.37 -10.87
C ALA A 18 26.10 3.04 -12.19
N ILE A 19 26.85 2.72 -13.25
CA ILE A 19 26.29 2.25 -14.53
C ILE A 19 25.65 0.86 -14.34
N LEU A 20 26.26 -0.04 -13.57
CA LEU A 20 25.68 -1.35 -13.24
C LEU A 20 24.37 -1.18 -12.44
N LEU A 21 24.32 -0.24 -11.49
CA LEU A 21 23.08 0.09 -10.75
C LEU A 21 21.99 0.73 -11.63
N LEU A 22 22.36 1.39 -12.72
CA LEU A 22 21.45 1.95 -13.71
C LEU A 22 20.97 0.92 -14.75
N VAL A 23 21.78 -0.12 -15.01
CA VAL A 23 21.53 -1.15 -16.03
C VAL A 23 20.91 -2.41 -15.42
N VAL A 24 21.09 -2.67 -14.13
CA VAL A 24 20.34 -3.70 -13.42
C VAL A 24 18.90 -3.21 -13.34
N PRO A 25 17.93 -3.90 -13.99
CA PRO A 25 16.53 -3.64 -13.69
C PRO A 25 16.39 -3.89 -12.19
N GLN A 26 16.14 -2.82 -11.43
CA GLN A 26 15.55 -3.01 -10.11
C GLN A 26 14.16 -3.51 -10.42
N GLU A 27 14.01 -4.83 -10.46
CA GLU A 27 12.73 -5.53 -10.34
C GLU A 27 12.11 -5.04 -9.04
N ALA A 28 11.48 -3.87 -9.13
CA ALA A 28 10.58 -3.38 -8.12
C ALA A 28 9.44 -4.38 -8.19
N PHE A 29 9.43 -5.31 -7.24
CA PHE A 29 8.27 -6.11 -6.89
C PHE A 29 7.20 -5.15 -6.38
N ALA A 30 6.66 -4.35 -7.30
CA ALA A 30 5.79 -3.25 -7.03
C ALA A 30 4.43 -3.82 -6.65
N MET A 31 3.94 -3.39 -5.49
CA MET A 31 2.59 -3.66 -5.04
C MET A 31 1.54 -3.03 -5.97
N HIS A 32 1.92 -1.95 -6.67
CA HIS A 32 1.08 -1.21 -7.62
C HIS A 32 1.24 -1.74 -9.04
N ILE A 33 0.10 -1.90 -9.71
CA ILE A 33 0.06 -2.17 -11.15
C ILE A 33 0.62 -0.94 -11.87
N MET A 34 1.70 -1.13 -12.64
CA MET A 34 2.39 -0.06 -13.36
C MET A 34 1.53 0.55 -14.47
N GLU A 35 1.81 1.81 -14.81
CA GLU A 35 1.19 2.50 -15.93
C GLU A 35 1.30 1.69 -17.24
N GLY A 36 0.20 1.60 -17.99
CA GLY A 36 0.18 0.88 -19.27
C GLY A 36 0.23 -0.64 -19.17
N PHE A 37 0.28 -1.22 -17.96
CA PHE A 37 0.24 -2.68 -17.80
C PHE A 37 -1.13 -3.24 -18.13
N LEU A 38 -2.21 -2.65 -17.61
CA LEU A 38 -3.56 -3.13 -17.87
C LEU A 38 -4.03 -2.71 -19.28
N PRO A 39 -4.69 -3.62 -20.03
CA PRO A 39 -5.37 -3.24 -21.27
C PRO A 39 -6.39 -2.11 -21.00
N PRO A 40 -6.56 -1.14 -21.92
CA PRO A 40 -7.41 0.03 -21.70
C PRO A 40 -8.84 -0.29 -21.25
N MET A 41 -9.41 -1.37 -21.77
CA MET A 41 -10.74 -1.86 -21.38
C MET A 41 -10.82 -2.25 -19.90
N TRP A 42 -9.80 -2.95 -19.39
CA TRP A 42 -9.72 -3.34 -17.97
C TRP A 42 -9.44 -2.15 -17.08
N ALA A 43 -8.54 -1.26 -17.49
CA ALA A 43 -8.26 -0.02 -16.77
C ALA A 43 -9.53 0.82 -16.58
N LEU A 44 -10.33 0.98 -17.64
CA LEU A 44 -11.60 1.70 -17.60
C LEU A 44 -12.64 1.00 -16.72
N ALA A 45 -12.75 -0.33 -16.81
CA ALA A 45 -13.64 -1.11 -15.95
C ALA A 45 -13.34 -0.92 -14.46
N TRP A 46 -12.05 -0.96 -14.08
CA TRP A 46 -11.64 -0.73 -12.69
C TRP A 46 -11.91 0.70 -12.24
N TRP A 47 -11.72 1.69 -13.10
CA TRP A 47 -12.12 3.07 -12.82
C TRP A 47 -13.63 3.20 -12.58
N LEU A 48 -14.46 2.57 -13.41
CA LEU A 48 -15.92 2.56 -13.23
C LEU A 48 -16.34 1.94 -11.89
N LEU A 49 -15.64 0.90 -11.44
CA LEU A 49 -15.89 0.28 -10.13
C LEU A 49 -15.38 1.14 -8.97
N PHE A 50 -14.27 1.87 -9.16
CA PHE A 50 -13.67 2.71 -8.13
C PHE A 50 -14.41 4.02 -7.88
N LEU A 51 -14.96 4.63 -8.93
CA LEU A 51 -15.63 5.94 -8.85
C LEU A 51 -16.80 5.99 -7.85
N PRO A 52 -17.69 4.99 -7.74
CA PRO A 52 -18.73 4.98 -6.70
C PRO A 52 -18.16 4.97 -5.27
N CYS A 53 -17.07 4.21 -5.04
CA CYS A 53 -16.40 4.16 -3.75
C CYS A 53 -15.76 5.50 -3.40
N LEU A 54 -15.11 6.15 -4.38
CA LEU A 54 -14.60 7.51 -4.24
C LEU A 54 -15.72 8.50 -3.94
N TRP A 55 -16.81 8.45 -4.69
CA TRP A 55 -17.94 9.33 -4.47
C TRP A 55 -18.51 9.21 -3.06
N TYR A 56 -18.71 7.99 -2.58
CA TYR A 56 -19.17 7.74 -1.21
C TYR A 56 -18.17 8.27 -0.17
N GLY A 57 -16.87 8.02 -0.38
CA GLY A 57 -15.82 8.55 0.49
C GLY A 57 -15.78 10.08 0.52
N LEU A 58 -16.01 10.73 -0.63
CA LEU A 58 -16.03 12.18 -0.76
C LEU A 58 -17.24 12.81 -0.05
N VAL A 59 -18.43 12.20 -0.18
CA VAL A 59 -19.64 12.63 0.54
C VAL A 59 -19.42 12.54 2.05
N ARG A 60 -18.83 11.43 2.51
CA ARG A 60 -18.53 11.22 3.94
C ARG A 60 -17.48 12.21 4.44
N LEU A 61 -16.41 12.40 3.68
CA LEU A 61 -15.36 13.38 3.98
C LEU A 61 -15.94 14.79 4.09
N ARG A 62 -16.79 15.19 3.13
CA ARG A 62 -17.45 16.49 3.13
C ARG A 62 -18.32 16.69 4.36
N ARG A 63 -19.08 15.68 4.78
CA ARG A 63 -19.92 15.75 5.99
C ARG A 63 -19.07 15.96 7.25
N ILE A 64 -18.02 15.16 7.43
CA ILE A 64 -17.07 15.28 8.56
C ILE A 64 -16.47 16.69 8.63
N VAL A 65 -16.07 17.20 7.48
CA VAL A 65 -15.45 18.52 7.33
C VAL A 65 -16.44 19.68 7.54
N GLN A 66 -17.73 19.47 7.26
CA GLN A 66 -18.80 20.45 7.50
C GLN A 66 -19.19 20.51 8.97
N GLU A 67 -19.14 19.38 9.67
CA GLU A 67 -19.43 19.28 11.10
C GLU A 67 -18.33 19.96 11.95
N ASP A 68 -17.06 19.79 11.55
CA ASP A 68 -15.93 20.46 12.21
C ASP A 68 -14.84 20.84 11.20
N SER A 69 -14.65 22.16 11.00
CA SER A 69 -13.66 22.69 10.06
C SER A 69 -12.21 22.37 10.45
N ASN A 70 -11.92 22.12 11.73
CA ASN A 70 -10.59 21.74 12.19
C ASN A 70 -10.19 20.35 11.70
N GLN A 71 -11.16 19.48 11.39
CA GLN A 71 -10.87 18.15 10.87
C GLN A 71 -10.25 18.18 9.47
N LYS A 72 -10.45 19.25 8.68
CA LYS A 72 -9.75 19.43 7.39
C LYS A 72 -8.24 19.33 7.55
N VAL A 73 -7.70 20.02 8.56
CA VAL A 73 -6.26 20.08 8.82
C VAL A 73 -5.76 18.72 9.27
N LEU A 74 -6.49 18.06 10.18
CA LEU A 74 -6.14 16.72 10.66
C LEU A 74 -6.14 15.71 9.51
N LEU A 75 -7.19 15.67 8.69
CA LEU A 75 -7.29 14.78 7.53
C LEU A 75 -6.16 15.00 6.52
N ALA A 76 -5.80 16.25 6.25
CA ALA A 76 -4.68 16.59 5.38
C ALA A 76 -3.34 16.11 5.95
N LEU A 77 -3.09 16.35 7.24
CA LEU A 77 -1.89 15.85 7.94
C LEU A 77 -1.83 14.32 7.93
N CYS A 78 -2.96 13.65 8.08
CA CYS A 78 -3.04 12.19 8.05
C CYS A 78 -2.80 11.63 6.65
N GLY A 79 -3.36 12.27 5.60
CA GLY A 79 -3.04 11.92 4.21
C GLY A 79 -1.55 12.10 3.90
N ALA A 80 -0.96 13.22 4.34
CA ALA A 80 0.47 13.48 4.20
C ALA A 80 1.32 12.47 4.98
N PHE A 81 0.91 12.10 6.19
CA PHE A 81 1.57 11.09 7.00
C PHE A 81 1.52 9.71 6.36
N ILE A 82 0.36 9.27 5.84
CA ILE A 82 0.23 8.01 5.11
C ILE A 82 1.12 8.02 3.87
N PHE A 83 1.13 9.11 3.10
CA PHE A 83 2.00 9.27 1.94
C PHE A 83 3.49 9.16 2.33
N VAL A 84 3.92 9.91 3.35
CA VAL A 84 5.32 9.89 3.82
C VAL A 84 5.70 8.52 4.35
N LEU A 85 4.85 7.87 5.15
CA LEU A 85 5.07 6.50 5.59
C LEU A 85 5.25 5.57 4.39
N SER A 86 4.37 5.67 3.39
CA SER A 86 4.47 4.89 2.14
C SER A 86 5.68 5.20 1.27
N ALA A 87 6.42 6.26 1.57
CA ALA A 87 7.67 6.59 0.90
C ALA A 87 8.92 6.13 1.68
N LEU A 88 8.76 5.70 2.94
CA LEU A 88 9.88 5.20 3.75
C LEU A 88 10.27 3.81 3.27
N LYS A 89 11.50 3.69 2.75
CA LYS A 89 12.08 2.40 2.35
C LYS A 89 12.48 1.61 3.58
N ILE A 90 11.86 0.47 3.79
CA ILE A 90 12.20 -0.49 4.84
C ILE A 90 12.91 -1.67 4.17
N PRO A 91 14.08 -2.12 4.69
CA PRO A 91 14.75 -3.29 4.15
C PRO A 91 13.86 -4.52 4.35
N SER A 92 13.56 -5.23 3.26
CA SER A 92 12.80 -6.48 3.34
C SER A 92 13.70 -7.67 3.65
N VAL A 93 13.10 -8.71 4.24
CA VAL A 93 13.77 -9.97 4.60
C VAL A 93 14.33 -10.70 3.36
N THR A 94 13.83 -10.39 2.17
CA THR A 94 14.23 -11.02 0.90
C THR A 94 15.16 -10.16 0.03
N GLY A 95 15.73 -9.07 0.57
CA GLY A 95 16.68 -8.21 -0.17
C GLY A 95 16.06 -7.22 -1.16
N SER A 96 14.73 -7.09 -1.19
CA SER A 96 14.01 -6.04 -1.93
C SER A 96 13.83 -4.78 -1.07
N CYS A 97 13.63 -3.62 -1.71
CA CYS A 97 13.19 -2.40 -1.03
C CYS A 97 11.67 -2.38 -0.93
N SER A 98 11.14 -2.52 0.28
CA SER A 98 9.70 -2.43 0.54
C SER A 98 9.33 -1.06 1.07
N HIS A 99 8.07 -0.70 0.92
CA HIS A 99 7.49 0.47 1.56
C HIS A 99 6.23 0.04 2.32
N PRO A 100 6.01 0.54 3.55
CA PRO A 100 4.82 0.20 4.29
C PRO A 100 3.62 0.90 3.65
N THR A 101 2.57 0.14 3.36
CA THR A 101 1.36 0.64 2.70
C THR A 101 0.55 1.59 3.59
N GLY A 102 0.68 1.46 4.91
CA GLY A 102 0.00 2.27 5.92
C GLY A 102 -1.50 2.00 6.02
N VAL A 103 -2.01 0.98 5.31
CA VAL A 103 -3.44 0.72 5.13
C VAL A 103 -4.11 0.33 6.46
N GLY A 104 -3.49 -0.58 7.21
CA GLY A 104 -4.00 -1.04 8.50
C GLY A 104 -4.10 0.09 9.54
N LEU A 105 -3.07 0.92 9.64
CA LEU A 105 -3.07 2.05 10.56
C LEU A 105 -4.12 3.09 10.16
N ALA A 106 -4.17 3.44 8.87
CA ALA A 106 -5.11 4.43 8.34
C ALA A 106 -6.56 4.01 8.60
N VAL A 107 -6.89 2.74 8.43
CA VAL A 107 -8.27 2.27 8.62
C VAL A 107 -8.67 2.20 10.09
N ILE A 108 -7.75 1.90 11.00
CA ILE A 108 -8.00 1.96 12.44
C ILE A 108 -8.29 3.40 12.88
N LEU A 109 -7.57 4.37 12.32
CA LEU A 109 -7.67 5.78 12.73
C LEU A 109 -8.86 6.52 12.09
N PHE A 110 -9.12 6.31 10.79
CA PHE A 110 -10.09 7.12 10.03
C PHE A 110 -11.29 6.32 9.51
N GLY A 111 -11.22 4.99 9.59
CA GLY A 111 -12.22 4.10 9.03
C GLY A 111 -12.18 3.99 7.50
N PRO A 112 -12.81 2.95 6.93
CA PRO A 112 -12.66 2.60 5.51
C PRO A 112 -13.21 3.67 4.55
N GLY A 113 -14.25 4.41 4.97
CA GLY A 113 -14.86 5.44 4.11
C GLY A 113 -13.94 6.63 3.84
N VAL A 114 -13.18 7.08 4.84
CA VAL A 114 -12.23 8.20 4.69
C VAL A 114 -10.95 7.71 3.99
N VAL A 115 -10.50 6.51 4.33
CA VAL A 115 -9.31 5.88 3.71
C VAL A 115 -9.49 5.70 2.20
N ALA A 116 -10.70 5.48 1.69
CA ALA A 116 -10.93 5.43 0.25
C ALA A 116 -10.49 6.70 -0.49
N ILE A 117 -10.72 7.88 0.09
CA ILE A 117 -10.27 9.15 -0.51
C ILE A 117 -8.80 9.41 -0.23
N LEU A 118 -8.36 9.24 1.01
CA LEU A 118 -6.96 9.47 1.38
C LEU A 118 -6.04 8.56 0.57
N GLY A 119 -6.39 7.29 0.43
CA GLY A 119 -5.67 6.31 -0.39
C GLY A 119 -5.64 6.70 -1.86
N ALA A 120 -6.74 7.21 -2.42
CA ALA A 120 -6.75 7.70 -3.81
C ALA A 120 -5.81 8.88 -4.04
N ILE A 121 -5.75 9.82 -3.09
CA ILE A 121 -4.84 10.97 -3.12
C ILE A 121 -3.38 10.49 -2.98
N VAL A 122 -3.11 9.57 -2.06
CA VAL A 122 -1.79 8.97 -1.88
C VAL A 122 -1.33 8.27 -3.16
N LEU A 123 -2.19 7.44 -3.77
CA LEU A 123 -1.92 6.75 -5.03
C LEU A 123 -1.66 7.71 -6.18
N LEU A 124 -2.41 8.82 -6.24
CA LEU A 124 -2.20 9.87 -7.23
C LEU A 124 -0.79 10.50 -7.06
N PHE A 125 -0.40 10.83 -5.84
CA PHE A 125 0.94 11.36 -5.59
C PHE A 125 2.04 10.33 -5.83
N GLN A 126 1.82 9.05 -5.52
CA GLN A 126 2.76 7.99 -5.83
C GLN A 126 2.97 7.86 -7.34
N ALA A 127 1.89 7.92 -8.13
CA ALA A 127 1.97 7.87 -9.58
C ALA A 127 2.69 9.10 -10.15
N LEU A 128 2.40 10.31 -9.65
CA LEU A 128 2.93 11.56 -10.18
C LEU A 128 4.34 11.91 -9.71
N LEU A 129 4.67 11.66 -8.43
CA LEU A 129 5.91 12.12 -7.80
C LEU A 129 6.95 11.02 -7.66
N LEU A 130 6.52 9.77 -7.46
CA LEU A 130 7.41 8.64 -7.22
C LEU A 130 7.52 7.70 -8.42
N ALA A 131 6.79 8.00 -9.51
CA ALA A 131 6.64 7.12 -10.67
C ALA A 131 6.29 5.68 -10.26
N HIS A 132 5.48 5.54 -9.20
CA HIS A 132 5.08 4.26 -8.63
C HIS A 132 3.59 4.04 -8.83
N GLY A 133 3.24 3.01 -9.60
CA GLY A 133 1.87 2.78 -10.08
C GLY A 133 1.59 3.47 -11.43
N GLY A 134 0.38 3.99 -11.60
CA GLY A 134 -0.06 4.62 -12.84
C GLY A 134 -1.39 5.38 -12.67
N LEU A 135 -1.65 6.32 -13.57
CA LEU A 135 -2.91 7.05 -13.72
C LEU A 135 -4.00 6.18 -14.35
N THR A 136 -3.67 5.40 -15.40
CA THR A 136 -4.64 4.48 -16.00
C THR A 136 -4.97 3.34 -15.05
N THR A 137 -3.98 2.86 -14.31
CA THR A 137 -4.12 1.78 -13.33
C THR A 137 -4.55 2.25 -11.95
N LEU A 138 -4.72 3.56 -11.74
CA LEU A 138 -5.14 4.14 -10.45
C LEU A 138 -6.47 3.58 -9.98
N GLY A 139 -7.43 3.33 -10.90
CA GLY A 139 -8.69 2.69 -10.54
C GLY A 139 -8.52 1.28 -9.98
N ALA A 140 -7.64 0.47 -10.58
CA ALA A 140 -7.37 -0.89 -10.12
C ALA A 140 -6.62 -0.89 -8.78
N ASN A 141 -5.54 -0.10 -8.69
CA ASN A 141 -4.77 0.08 -7.46
C ASN A 141 -5.62 0.67 -6.32
N GLY A 142 -6.49 1.63 -6.64
CA GLY A 142 -7.44 2.23 -5.70
C GLY A 142 -8.43 1.23 -5.15
N MET A 143 -8.97 0.35 -6.01
CA MET A 143 -9.89 -0.70 -5.56
C MET A 143 -9.22 -1.71 -4.63
N SER A 144 -7.99 -2.12 -4.89
CA SER A 144 -7.29 -3.06 -4.01
C SER A 144 -6.83 -2.37 -2.71
N MET A 145 -6.10 -1.27 -2.80
CA MET A 145 -5.39 -0.64 -1.67
C MET A 145 -6.23 0.37 -0.88
N ALA A 146 -7.13 1.11 -1.53
CA ALA A 146 -7.91 2.17 -0.89
C ALA A 146 -9.33 1.72 -0.51
N VAL A 147 -9.81 0.60 -1.06
CA VAL A 147 -11.16 0.09 -0.79
C VAL A 147 -11.12 -1.29 -0.14
N ILE A 148 -10.72 -2.33 -0.87
CA ILE A 148 -10.89 -3.71 -0.42
C ILE A 148 -9.95 -4.03 0.76
N GLY A 149 -8.66 -3.69 0.67
CA GLY A 149 -7.71 -3.84 1.77
C GLY A 149 -8.19 -3.20 3.08
N PRO A 150 -8.53 -1.89 3.09
CA PRO A 150 -9.10 -1.23 4.26
C PRO A 150 -10.39 -1.87 4.77
N ILE A 151 -11.33 -2.25 3.89
CA ILE A 151 -12.58 -2.91 4.31
C ILE A 151 -12.27 -4.23 5.02
N VAL A 152 -11.41 -5.07 4.46
CA VAL A 152 -11.02 -6.35 5.06
C VAL A 152 -10.31 -6.12 6.39
N GLY A 153 -9.34 -5.21 6.44
CA GLY A 153 -8.65 -4.83 7.69
C GLY A 153 -9.61 -4.37 8.77
N TYR A 154 -10.57 -3.50 8.43
CA TYR A 154 -11.57 -2.99 9.37
C TYR A 154 -12.50 -4.09 9.90
N LEU A 155 -12.92 -5.01 9.03
CA LEU A 155 -13.74 -6.15 9.44
C LEU A 155 -12.95 -7.08 10.37
N VAL A 156 -11.70 -7.38 10.04
CA VAL A 156 -10.78 -8.15 10.88
C VAL A 156 -10.59 -7.48 12.24
N TRP A 157 -10.33 -6.17 12.26
CA TRP A 157 -10.20 -5.39 13.48
C TRP A 157 -11.43 -5.51 14.37
N LYS A 158 -12.64 -5.30 13.81
CA LYS A 158 -13.89 -5.42 14.55
C LYS A 158 -14.14 -6.82 15.07
N MET A 159 -13.93 -7.84 14.25
CA MET A 159 -14.13 -9.23 14.65
C MET A 159 -13.12 -9.63 15.73
N ALA A 160 -11.87 -9.23 15.60
CA ALA A 160 -10.83 -9.54 16.57
C ALA A 160 -11.10 -8.88 17.92
N CYS A 161 -11.52 -7.61 17.91
CA CYS A 161 -11.94 -6.91 19.13
C CYS A 161 -13.17 -7.55 19.76
N LYS A 162 -14.17 -7.95 18.96
CA LYS A 162 -15.38 -8.62 19.45
C LYS A 162 -15.09 -10.02 20.03
N ALA A 163 -14.09 -10.72 19.49
CA ALA A 163 -13.65 -12.01 19.99
C ALA A 163 -12.81 -11.92 21.28
N GLY A 164 -12.51 -10.71 21.77
CA GLY A 164 -11.75 -10.50 23.00
C GLY A 164 -10.22 -10.68 22.84
N PHE A 165 -9.70 -10.60 21.61
CA PHE A 165 -8.25 -10.59 21.43
C PHE A 165 -7.62 -9.32 22.02
N ARG A 166 -6.36 -9.43 22.43
CA ARG A 166 -5.55 -8.27 22.83
C ARG A 166 -5.54 -7.22 21.72
N ARG A 167 -5.54 -5.94 22.08
CA ARG A 167 -5.53 -4.84 21.10
C ARG A 167 -4.33 -4.93 20.16
N ASP A 168 -3.13 -5.20 20.69
CA ASP A 168 -1.91 -5.37 19.89
C ASP A 168 -2.08 -6.45 18.80
N VAL A 169 -2.68 -7.59 19.16
CA VAL A 169 -2.95 -8.69 18.22
C VAL A 169 -4.01 -8.29 17.19
N SER A 170 -5.05 -7.57 17.62
CA SER A 170 -6.07 -7.07 16.72
C SER A 170 -5.49 -6.08 15.69
N VAL A 171 -4.55 -5.21 16.11
CA VAL A 171 -3.88 -4.24 15.24
C VAL A 171 -2.99 -4.97 14.25
N PHE A 172 -2.21 -5.94 14.73
CA PHE A 172 -1.35 -6.78 13.89
C PHE A 172 -2.17 -7.50 12.80
N LEU A 173 -3.25 -8.17 13.20
CA LEU A 173 -4.12 -8.90 12.28
C LEU A 173 -4.80 -7.96 11.28
N CYS A 174 -5.22 -6.77 11.73
CA CYS A 174 -5.81 -5.76 10.87
C CYS A 174 -4.85 -5.35 9.74
N ALA A 175 -3.60 -4.99 10.07
CA ALA A 175 -2.62 -4.58 9.06
C ALA A 175 -2.23 -5.75 8.15
N MET A 176 -1.82 -6.88 8.73
CA MET A 176 -1.36 -8.04 7.97
C MET A 176 -2.42 -8.55 6.99
N LEU A 177 -3.69 -8.67 7.42
CA LEU A 177 -4.75 -9.17 6.55
C LEU A 177 -5.27 -8.12 5.56
N ALA A 178 -5.15 -6.82 5.86
CA ALA A 178 -5.45 -5.77 4.88
C ALA A 178 -4.45 -5.79 3.72
N ASP A 179 -3.16 -5.96 4.04
CA ASP A 179 -2.11 -6.04 3.03
C ASP A 179 -2.27 -7.31 2.19
N LEU A 180 -2.44 -8.48 2.83
CA LEU A 180 -2.71 -9.74 2.13
C LEU A 180 -3.96 -9.68 1.24
N ALA A 181 -5.03 -9.03 1.70
CA ALA A 181 -6.22 -8.82 0.88
C ALA A 181 -5.93 -7.93 -0.34
N THR A 182 -5.12 -6.89 -0.17
CA THR A 182 -4.69 -6.03 -1.28
C THR A 182 -3.94 -6.83 -2.34
N TYR A 183 -2.96 -7.63 -1.92
CA TYR A 183 -2.19 -8.48 -2.84
C TYR A 183 -3.04 -9.55 -3.53
N PHE A 184 -3.98 -10.14 -2.79
CA PHE A 184 -4.93 -11.10 -3.35
C PHE A 184 -5.78 -10.46 -4.45
N VAL A 185 -6.35 -9.29 -4.19
CA VAL A 185 -7.16 -8.55 -5.17
C VAL A 185 -6.32 -8.16 -6.38
N THR A 186 -5.11 -7.63 -6.19
CA THR A 186 -4.22 -7.30 -7.31
C THR A 186 -3.88 -8.54 -8.14
N SER A 187 -3.66 -9.69 -7.50
CA SER A 187 -3.44 -10.96 -8.22
C SER A 187 -4.64 -11.37 -9.07
N LEU A 188 -5.86 -11.19 -8.57
CA LEU A 188 -7.08 -11.43 -9.33
C LEU A 188 -7.25 -10.42 -10.49
N GLN A 189 -6.96 -9.13 -10.25
CA GLN A 189 -7.01 -8.09 -11.28
C GLN A 189 -6.10 -8.46 -12.47
N LEU A 190 -4.89 -8.90 -12.19
CA LEU A 190 -3.93 -9.34 -13.20
C LEU A 190 -4.34 -10.68 -13.83
N GLY A 191 -4.83 -11.63 -13.04
CA GLY A 191 -5.26 -12.93 -13.53
C GLY A 191 -6.44 -12.85 -14.50
N VAL A 192 -7.37 -11.92 -14.27
CA VAL A 192 -8.49 -11.67 -15.19
C VAL A 192 -8.04 -10.88 -16.43
N ALA A 193 -7.11 -9.94 -16.29
CA ALA A 193 -6.58 -9.19 -17.43
C ALA A 193 -5.70 -10.04 -18.36
N PHE A 194 -5.00 -11.03 -17.81
CA PHE A 194 -4.05 -11.89 -18.51
C PHE A 194 -4.33 -13.37 -18.25
N PRO A 195 -5.44 -13.93 -18.77
CA PRO A 195 -5.79 -15.33 -18.54
C PRO A 195 -4.78 -16.28 -19.20
N ASP A 196 -4.43 -17.34 -18.49
CA ASP A 196 -3.47 -18.34 -18.96
C ASP A 196 -4.09 -19.18 -20.10
N PRO A 197 -3.35 -19.52 -21.15
CA PRO A 197 -3.89 -20.30 -22.27
C PRO A 197 -4.42 -21.70 -21.89
N GLN A 198 -3.88 -22.30 -20.82
CA GLN A 198 -4.21 -23.66 -20.39
C GLN A 198 -5.15 -23.67 -19.18
N ALA A 199 -4.89 -22.80 -18.20
CA ALA A 199 -5.58 -22.78 -16.91
C ALA A 199 -6.51 -21.55 -16.72
N GLY A 200 -6.68 -20.73 -17.75
CA GLY A 200 -7.55 -19.56 -17.74
C GLY A 200 -7.18 -18.53 -16.69
N PHE A 201 -8.16 -17.73 -16.25
CA PHE A 201 -7.94 -16.68 -15.26
C PHE A 201 -7.50 -17.23 -13.89
N VAL A 202 -7.98 -18.41 -13.50
CA VAL A 202 -7.63 -19.06 -12.22
C VAL A 202 -6.15 -19.42 -12.22
N GLY A 203 -5.66 -20.01 -13.32
CA GLY A 203 -4.25 -20.32 -13.50
C GLY A 203 -3.35 -19.10 -13.36
N SER A 204 -3.68 -18.01 -14.06
CA SER A 204 -2.92 -16.76 -13.95
C SER A 204 -2.99 -16.14 -12.57
N SER A 205 -4.17 -16.12 -11.94
CA SER A 205 -4.34 -15.59 -10.59
C SER A 205 -3.47 -16.32 -9.57
N LEU A 206 -3.42 -17.66 -9.65
CA LEU A 206 -2.56 -18.48 -8.79
C LEU A 206 -1.07 -18.24 -9.06
N LYS A 207 -0.67 -18.05 -10.33
CA LYS A 207 0.72 -17.71 -10.70
C LYS A 207 1.13 -16.36 -10.10
N PHE A 208 0.33 -15.31 -10.32
CA PHE A 208 0.60 -13.99 -9.75
C PHE A 208 0.62 -14.02 -8.22
N MET A 209 -0.35 -14.71 -7.61
CA MET A 209 -0.39 -14.87 -6.15
C MET A 209 0.82 -15.63 -5.62
N GLY A 210 1.27 -16.70 -6.30
CA GLY A 210 2.45 -17.46 -5.91
C GLY A 210 3.73 -16.62 -5.96
N ILE A 211 3.90 -15.81 -7.01
CA ILE A 211 5.05 -14.89 -7.15
C ILE A 211 5.01 -13.81 -6.06
N PHE A 212 3.85 -13.18 -5.85
CA PHE A 212 3.69 -12.13 -4.84
C PHE A 212 3.81 -12.69 -3.42
N CYS A 213 3.36 -13.91 -3.13
CA CYS A 213 3.43 -14.49 -1.78
C CYS A 213 4.86 -14.45 -1.20
N LEU A 214 5.87 -14.70 -2.04
CA LEU A 214 7.28 -14.75 -1.61
C LEU A 214 7.80 -13.42 -1.04
N THR A 215 7.36 -12.29 -1.59
CA THR A 215 7.77 -10.96 -1.12
C THR A 215 6.74 -10.36 -0.16
N GLN A 216 5.47 -10.57 -0.43
CA GLN A 216 4.38 -9.85 0.21
C GLN A 216 3.94 -10.42 1.54
N VAL A 217 4.08 -11.74 1.79
CA VAL A 217 3.83 -12.29 3.13
C VAL A 217 4.85 -11.76 4.14
N PRO A 218 6.17 -11.76 3.87
CA PRO A 218 7.14 -11.13 4.76
C PRO A 218 6.86 -9.65 5.02
N ILE A 219 6.47 -8.90 3.98
CA ILE A 219 6.14 -7.48 4.09
C ILE A 219 4.90 -7.27 4.96
N ALA A 220 3.82 -8.02 4.75
CA ALA A 220 2.60 -7.92 5.54
C ALA A 220 2.84 -8.22 7.03
N ILE A 221 3.73 -9.16 7.35
CA ILE A 221 4.12 -9.44 8.73
C ILE A 221 4.92 -8.27 9.32
N ALA A 222 5.91 -7.76 8.57
CA ALA A 222 6.72 -6.63 9.01
C ALA A 222 5.89 -5.36 9.21
N GLU A 223 4.95 -5.08 8.31
CA GLU A 223 4.01 -3.96 8.41
C GLU A 223 3.02 -4.14 9.56
N GLY A 224 2.55 -5.37 9.81
CA GLY A 224 1.76 -5.71 10.99
C GLY A 224 2.49 -5.33 12.28
N LEU A 225 3.76 -5.72 12.43
CA LEU A 225 4.57 -5.39 13.61
C LEU A 225 4.83 -3.87 13.73
N LEU A 226 5.15 -3.22 12.61
CA LEU A 226 5.35 -1.77 12.56
C LEU A 226 4.08 -1.03 12.99
N THR A 227 2.91 -1.46 12.51
CA THR A 227 1.61 -0.87 12.83
C THR A 227 1.30 -1.00 14.32
N VAL A 228 1.58 -2.15 14.93
CA VAL A 228 1.46 -2.34 16.39
C VAL A 228 2.34 -1.37 17.15
N MET A 229 3.62 -1.24 16.75
CA MET A 229 4.55 -0.33 17.41
C MET A 229 4.09 1.13 17.32
N ILE A 230 3.62 1.57 16.14
CA ILE A 230 3.10 2.92 15.96
C ILE A 230 1.83 3.12 16.79
N TYR A 231 0.90 2.17 16.76
CA TYR A 231 -0.35 2.25 17.52
C TYR A 231 -0.10 2.35 19.03
N ASP A 232 0.82 1.55 19.57
CA ASP A 232 1.20 1.59 20.98
C ASP A 232 1.85 2.94 21.35
N GLN A 233 2.70 3.51 20.49
CA GLN A 233 3.29 4.83 20.70
C GLN A 233 2.25 5.95 20.68
N LEU A 234 1.29 5.90 19.76
CA LEU A 234 0.19 6.87 19.68
C LEU A 234 -0.70 6.79 20.93
N THR A 235 -0.95 5.57 21.40
CA THR A 235 -1.73 5.30 22.61
C THR A 235 -1.02 5.81 23.87
N LYS A 236 0.28 5.49 24.03
CA LYS A 236 1.10 5.94 25.15
C LYS A 236 1.19 7.46 25.26
N ARG A 237 1.18 8.16 24.12
CA ARG A 237 1.23 9.63 24.04
C ARG A 237 -0.15 10.29 24.12
N GLN A 238 -1.22 9.52 24.34
CA GLN A 238 -2.62 10.00 24.40
C GLN A 238 -3.07 10.79 23.15
N LEU A 239 -2.46 10.50 21.99
CA LEU A 239 -2.81 11.16 20.72
C LEU A 239 -4.05 10.56 20.07
N ILE A 240 -4.43 9.35 20.49
CA ILE A 240 -5.65 8.66 20.07
C ILE A 240 -6.44 8.25 21.31
N ALA A 241 -7.74 8.50 21.30
CA ALA A 241 -8.62 8.07 22.38
C ALA A 241 -8.68 6.54 22.40
N THR A 242 -8.31 5.94 23.52
CA THR A 242 -8.65 4.55 23.82
C THR A 242 -10.16 4.50 24.03
N GLU A 243 -10.92 4.09 23.01
CA GLU A 243 -12.30 3.67 23.27
C GLU A 243 -12.28 2.43 24.17
N GLY A 244 -12.52 2.67 25.46
CA GLY A 244 -13.03 1.70 26.43
C GLY A 244 -11.98 0.88 27.16
N ARG A 245 -11.92 1.09 28.48
CA ARG A 245 -11.78 0.00 29.46
C ARG A 245 -12.90 -1.02 29.28
#